data_AF-A0AAD7BP22-F1
#
_entry.id   AF-A0AAD7BP22-F1
#
_cell.length_a   1.000
_cell.length_b   1.000
_cell.length_c   1.000
_cell.angle_alpha   90.00
_cell.angle_beta   90.00
_cell.angle_gamma   90.00
#
_symmetry.space_group_name_H-M   'P 1'
#
loop_
_entity.id
_entity.type
_entity.pdbx_description
1 polymer ?
#
loop_
_entity_poly.entity_id
_entity_poly.type
_entity_poly.pdbx_seq_one_letter_code
_entity_poly.pdbx_strand_id
1 'polypeptide(L)'
;PPPIPLRQNSPKPAEVEVQCPDGAPKWLRKNLANLRLVKLGQKYNLLLSAFVALETTYGDQTPSTKRTALSSSKRPLEVGKWIGVGRRANRVIDDLPAFQKQWGIWWNSLQPEWRGDGERKG
;
A
#
# COMPACT_ATOMS: atom_id res chain seq x y z
N PRO A 1 2.51 40.61 34.65
CA PRO A 1 1.64 39.95 33.63
C PRO A 1 0.91 38.78 34.29
N PRO A 2 -0.39 38.55 34.03
CA PRO A 2 -1.06 37.38 34.57
C PRO A 2 -0.51 36.10 33.89
N PRO A 3 -0.52 34.95 34.58
CA PRO A 3 -0.03 33.70 34.01
C PRO A 3 -0.92 33.27 32.84
N ILE A 4 -0.29 32.93 31.72
CA ILE A 4 -0.94 32.37 30.53
C ILE A 4 -1.59 31.04 30.95
N PRO A 5 -2.91 30.86 30.78
CA PRO A 5 -3.53 29.58 31.08
C PRO A 5 -2.94 28.52 30.15
N LEU A 6 -2.35 27.49 30.75
CA LEU A 6 -1.90 26.29 30.05
C LEU A 6 -3.10 25.74 29.26
N ARG A 7 -2.93 25.68 27.94
CA ARG A 7 -3.92 25.16 27.00
C ARG A 7 -4.22 23.70 27.38
N GLN A 8 -5.29 23.50 28.14
CA GLN A 8 -5.73 22.18 28.56
C GLN A 8 -6.14 21.35 27.34
N ASN A 9 -5.61 20.14 27.29
CA ASN A 9 -6.10 18.96 26.58
C ASN A 9 -6.69 19.23 25.19
N SER A 10 -5.81 19.34 24.18
CA SER A 10 -6.20 18.92 22.84
C SER A 10 -6.73 17.48 22.94
N PRO A 11 -7.95 17.18 22.43
CA PRO A 11 -8.38 15.80 22.31
C PRO A 11 -7.31 15.04 21.53
N LYS A 12 -6.80 13.93 22.10
CA LYS A 12 -5.98 12.98 21.35
C LYS A 12 -6.78 12.66 20.08
N PRO A 13 -6.31 13.01 18.88
CA PRO A 13 -7.08 12.77 17.66
C PRO A 13 -7.38 11.28 17.63
N ALA A 14 -8.67 10.92 17.61
CA ALA A 14 -9.09 9.53 17.62
C ALA A 14 -8.29 8.78 16.55
N GLU A 15 -7.59 7.72 16.94
CA GLU A 15 -6.93 6.83 16.01
C GLU A 15 -8.03 6.28 15.09
N VAL A 16 -8.10 6.80 13.86
CA VAL A 16 -9.07 6.33 12.87
C VAL A 16 -8.66 4.90 12.53
N GLU A 17 -9.28 3.94 13.20
CA GLU A 17 -9.17 2.54 12.84
C GLU A 17 -9.88 2.34 11.49
N VAL A 18 -9.09 2.08 10.45
CA VAL A 18 -9.62 1.86 9.11
C VAL A 18 -10.50 0.62 9.12
N GLN A 19 -11.81 0.75 8.93
CA GLN A 19 -12.74 -0.38 8.92
C GLN A 19 -12.83 -1.06 7.54
N CYS A 20 -13.31 -2.31 7.50
CA CYS A 20 -13.47 -3.06 6.26
C CYS A 20 -14.96 -3.04 5.89
N PRO A 21 -15.36 -2.44 4.76
CA PRO A 21 -16.76 -2.44 4.33
C PRO A 21 -17.28 -3.86 4.07
N ASP A 22 -18.59 -4.07 4.29
CA ASP A 22 -19.22 -5.39 4.08
C ASP A 22 -19.16 -5.87 2.61
N GLY A 23 -19.16 -4.93 1.67
CA GLY A 23 -19.01 -5.18 0.22
C GLY A 23 -17.57 -5.32 -0.28
N ALA A 24 -16.57 -5.28 0.60
CA ALA A 24 -15.16 -5.38 0.20
C ALA A 24 -14.82 -6.75 -0.42
N PRO A 25 -13.99 -6.80 -1.48
CA PRO A 25 -13.47 -8.04 -2.04
C PRO A 25 -12.84 -8.97 -0.99
N LYS A 26 -13.01 -10.29 -1.16
CA LYS A 26 -12.47 -11.29 -0.22
C LYS A 26 -10.96 -11.15 -0.02
N TRP A 27 -10.23 -10.83 -1.10
CA TRP A 27 -8.80 -10.62 -1.04
C TRP A 27 -8.45 -9.38 -0.21
N LEU A 28 -9.22 -8.29 -0.33
CA LEU A 28 -8.99 -7.05 0.40
C LEU A 28 -9.22 -7.27 1.89
N ARG A 29 -10.32 -7.94 2.27
CA ARG A 29 -10.61 -8.30 3.66
C ARG A 29 -9.48 -9.13 4.30
N LYS A 30 -8.94 -10.10 3.57
CA LYS A 30 -7.83 -10.95 4.03
C LYS A 30 -6.52 -10.15 4.22
N ASN A 31 -6.24 -9.20 3.34
CA ASN A 31 -4.99 -8.43 3.38
C ASN A 31 -5.05 -7.22 4.32
N LEU A 32 -6.23 -6.63 4.51
CA LEU A 32 -6.41 -5.45 5.36
C LEU A 32 -6.03 -5.73 6.82
N ALA A 33 -6.25 -6.95 7.32
CA ALA A 33 -5.76 -7.37 8.63
C ALA A 33 -4.23 -7.22 8.75
N ASN A 34 -3.48 -7.62 7.73
CA ASN A 34 -2.02 -7.49 7.70
C ASN A 34 -1.58 -6.03 7.57
N LEU A 35 -2.27 -5.24 6.73
CA LEU A 35 -1.96 -3.82 6.55
C LEU A 35 -2.17 -3.03 7.85
N ARG A 36 -3.19 -3.37 8.64
CA ARG A 36 -3.45 -2.76 9.96
C ARG A 36 -2.40 -3.09 11.02
N LEU A 37 -1.62 -4.16 10.87
CA LEU A 37 -0.52 -4.46 11.81
C LEU A 37 0.57 -3.39 11.78
N VAL A 38 0.67 -2.65 10.68
CA VAL A 38 1.70 -1.64 10.45
C VAL A 38 1.26 -0.31 11.09
N LYS A 39 1.97 0.12 12.15
CA LYS A 39 1.70 1.38 12.86
C LYS A 39 2.59 2.52 12.34
N LEU A 40 2.18 3.14 11.23
CA LEU A 40 2.89 4.29 10.62
C LEU A 40 2.21 5.65 10.89
N GLY A 41 1.25 5.69 11.81
CA GLY A 41 0.57 6.91 12.26
C GLY A 41 -0.56 7.37 11.34
N GLN A 42 -1.05 8.59 11.59
CA GLN A 42 -2.31 9.09 11.04
C GLN A 42 -2.33 9.17 9.50
N LYS A 43 -1.25 9.63 8.87
CA LYS A 43 -1.17 9.73 7.40
C LYS A 43 -1.34 8.36 6.73
N TYR A 44 -0.77 7.31 7.33
CA TYR A 44 -0.93 5.95 6.86
C TYR A 44 -2.36 5.44 7.02
N ASN A 45 -3.02 5.73 8.14
CA ASN A 45 -4.42 5.35 8.33
C ASN A 45 -5.36 6.05 7.33
N LEU A 46 -5.12 7.33 7.02
CA LEU A 46 -5.87 8.04 5.98
C LEU A 46 -5.65 7.42 4.59
N LEU A 47 -4.40 7.10 4.26
CA LEU A 47 -4.06 6.40 3.02
C LEU A 47 -4.77 5.04 2.93
N LEU A 48 -4.73 4.27 4.01
CA LEU A 48 -5.33 2.93 4.06
C LEU A 48 -6.87 3.02 3.96
N SER A 49 -7.49 4.04 4.55
CA SER A 49 -8.93 4.31 4.39
C SER A 49 -9.29 4.63 2.94
N ALA A 50 -8.55 5.54 2.30
CA ALA A 50 -8.74 5.89 0.89
C ALA A 50 -8.53 4.66 -0.02
N PHE A 51 -7.52 3.84 0.27
CA PHE A 51 -7.26 2.60 -0.46
C PHE A 51 -8.42 1.61 -0.35
N VAL A 52 -8.98 1.41 0.85
CA VAL A 52 -10.13 0.51 1.04
C VAL A 52 -11.37 1.01 0.29
N ALA A 53 -11.66 2.31 0.34
CA ALA A 53 -12.78 2.89 -0.39
C ALA A 53 -12.62 2.71 -1.92
N LEU A 54 -11.40 2.95 -2.42
CA LEU A 54 -11.04 2.77 -3.82
C LEU A 54 -11.29 1.33 -4.28
N GLU A 55 -10.67 0.35 -3.61
CA GLU A 55 -10.76 -1.06 -4.00
C GLU A 55 -12.17 -1.64 -3.83
N THR A 56 -12.95 -1.15 -2.85
CA THR A 56 -14.37 -1.52 -2.71
C THR A 56 -15.20 -1.00 -3.87
N THR A 57 -14.88 0.19 -4.40
CA THR A 57 -15.57 0.77 -5.57
C THR A 57 -15.28 -0.03 -6.85
N TYR A 58 -14.07 -0.56 -7.01
CA TYR A 58 -13.69 -1.35 -8.18
C TYR A 58 -14.08 -2.84 -8.11
N GLY A 59 -14.23 -3.40 -6.90
CA GLY A 59 -14.64 -4.80 -6.73
C GLY A 59 -13.63 -5.83 -7.24
N ASP A 60 -14.12 -6.95 -7.78
CA ASP A 60 -13.30 -8.07 -8.29
C ASP A 60 -12.93 -7.93 -9.78
N GLN A 61 -12.69 -6.71 -10.26
CA GLN A 61 -12.18 -6.45 -11.62
C GLN A 61 -10.70 -6.86 -11.76
N THR A 62 -10.40 -8.12 -11.45
CA THR A 62 -9.11 -8.74 -11.74
C THR A 62 -8.99 -8.97 -13.25
N PRO A 63 -7.92 -8.50 -13.91
CA PRO A 63 -7.62 -8.93 -15.28
C PRO A 63 -7.52 -10.46 -15.29
N SER A 64 -8.32 -11.12 -16.13
CA SER A 64 -8.54 -12.58 -16.13
C SER A 64 -7.31 -13.41 -16.53
N THR A 65 -6.18 -12.78 -16.83
CA THR A 65 -4.97 -13.46 -17.29
C THR A 65 -3.95 -13.59 -16.16
N LYS A 66 -3.88 -14.80 -15.61
CA LYS A 66 -2.86 -15.27 -14.63
C LYS A 66 -1.40 -15.06 -15.06
N ARG A 67 -1.14 -14.53 -16.26
CA ARG A 67 0.19 -14.45 -16.90
C ARG A 67 0.83 -13.05 -16.84
N THR A 68 0.13 -12.00 -16.37
CA THR A 68 0.62 -10.61 -16.42
C THR A 68 0.62 -9.85 -15.09
N ALA A 69 0.07 -10.39 -14.00
CA ALA A 69 -0.15 -9.63 -12.77
C ALA A 69 1.14 -9.12 -12.06
N LEU A 70 2.28 -9.79 -12.25
CA LEU A 70 3.57 -9.38 -11.70
C LEU A 70 4.64 -9.57 -12.77
N SER A 71 4.75 -8.65 -13.71
CA SER A 71 5.83 -8.67 -14.72
C SER A 71 7.22 -8.76 -14.06
N SER A 72 8.16 -9.45 -14.71
CA SER A 72 9.57 -9.43 -14.34
C SER A 72 10.28 -8.17 -14.83
N SER A 73 9.70 -7.44 -15.78
CA SER A 73 10.23 -6.19 -16.28
C SER A 73 10.40 -5.19 -15.15
N LYS A 74 11.59 -4.58 -15.03
CA LYS A 74 11.96 -3.59 -14.00
C LYS A 74 11.80 -4.05 -12.55
N ARG A 75 11.60 -5.34 -12.29
CA ARG A 75 11.40 -5.90 -10.94
C ARG A 75 12.68 -5.75 -10.10
N PRO A 76 12.60 -5.25 -8.85
CA PRO A 76 13.75 -5.24 -7.94
C PRO A 76 14.27 -6.65 -7.68
N LEU A 77 15.59 -6.80 -7.53
CA LEU A 77 16.24 -8.09 -7.33
C LEU A 77 15.72 -8.79 -6.08
N GLU A 78 15.50 -8.03 -5.01
CA GLU A 78 14.97 -8.47 -3.72
C GLU A 78 13.61 -9.14 -3.89
N VAL A 79 12.74 -8.56 -4.72
CA VAL A 79 11.42 -9.10 -5.04
C VAL A 79 11.54 -10.36 -5.88
N GLY A 80 12.46 -10.39 -6.85
CA GLY A 80 12.77 -11.60 -7.62
C GLY A 80 13.21 -12.76 -6.73
N LYS A 81 14.15 -12.50 -5.83
CA LYS A 81 14.63 -13.48 -4.83
C LYS A 81 13.53 -13.91 -3.86
N TRP A 82 12.65 -13.00 -3.45
CA TRP A 82 11.49 -13.30 -2.59
C TRP A 82 10.49 -14.22 -3.28
N ILE A 83 10.15 -13.94 -4.55
CA ILE A 83 9.27 -14.81 -5.34
C ILE A 83 9.91 -16.19 -5.56
N GLY A 84 11.19 -16.23 -5.92
CA GLY A 84 11.90 -17.48 -6.23
C GLY A 84 11.99 -18.48 -5.07
N VAL A 85 11.85 -18.02 -3.83
CA VAL A 85 11.83 -18.89 -2.63
C VAL A 85 10.43 -19.11 -2.05
N GLY A 86 9.38 -18.83 -2.81
CA GLY A 86 8.00 -19.03 -2.37
C GLY A 86 7.52 -17.98 -1.38
N ARG A 87 7.97 -16.73 -1.51
CA ARG A 87 7.49 -15.56 -0.75
C ARG A 87 7.68 -15.64 0.76
N ARG A 88 8.76 -16.27 1.22
CA ARG A 88 9.12 -16.37 2.66
C ARG A 88 9.57 -15.00 3.21
N ALA A 89 9.17 -14.67 4.43
CA ALA A 89 9.24 -13.31 5.01
C ALA A 89 10.64 -12.78 5.39
N ASN A 90 11.65 -13.64 5.52
CA ASN A 90 12.93 -13.26 6.10
C ASN A 90 13.95 -12.80 5.06
N ARG A 91 13.83 -11.57 4.56
CA ARG A 91 14.89 -10.96 3.73
C ARG A 91 15.26 -9.56 4.22
N VAL A 92 16.56 -9.35 4.32
CA VAL A 92 17.17 -8.05 4.57
C VAL A 92 17.19 -7.28 3.25
N ILE A 93 16.81 -6.00 3.31
CA ILE A 93 16.97 -5.04 2.22
C ILE A 93 18.18 -4.19 2.61
N ASP A 94 19.29 -4.37 1.90
CA ASP A 94 20.57 -3.74 2.27
C ASP A 94 20.57 -2.22 2.00
N ASP A 95 19.98 -1.80 0.89
CA ASP A 95 19.82 -0.39 0.50
C ASP A 95 18.33 -0.04 0.33
N LEU A 96 17.73 0.44 1.41
CA LEU A 96 16.32 0.80 1.44
C LEU A 96 15.97 1.97 0.49
N PRO A 97 16.74 3.07 0.41
CA PRO A 97 16.50 4.12 -0.58
C PRO A 97 16.50 3.64 -2.04
N ALA A 98 17.48 2.81 -2.43
CA ALA A 98 17.54 2.27 -3.79
C ALA A 98 16.37 1.31 -4.04
N PHE A 99 16.06 0.45 -3.07
CA PHE A 99 14.92 -0.45 -3.15
C PHE A 99 13.61 0.31 -3.33
N GLN A 100 13.36 1.36 -2.53
CA GLN A 100 12.15 2.18 -2.63
C GLN A 100 11.98 2.78 -4.03
N LYS A 101 13.06 3.30 -4.63
CA LYS A 101 13.04 3.86 -5.98
C LYS A 101 12.70 2.79 -7.02
N GLN A 102 13.37 1.63 -6.96
CA GLN A 102 13.13 0.53 -7.90
C GLN A 102 11.73 -0.08 -7.74
N TRP A 103 11.27 -0.22 -6.49
CA TRP A 103 9.93 -0.67 -6.15
C TRP A 103 8.88 0.25 -6.76
N GLY A 104 9.03 1.57 -6.61
CA GLY A 104 8.12 2.54 -7.21
C GLY A 104 8.05 2.43 -8.74
N ILE A 105 9.21 2.33 -9.41
CA ILE A 105 9.27 2.14 -10.87
C ILE A 105 8.54 0.86 -11.31
N TRP A 106 8.83 -0.25 -10.64
CA TRP A 106 8.22 -1.53 -10.94
C TRP A 106 6.71 -1.52 -10.69
N TRP A 107 6.29 -1.07 -9.51
CA TRP A 107 4.88 -1.04 -9.11
C TRP A 107 4.04 -0.18 -10.05
N ASN A 108 4.57 0.98 -10.47
CA ASN A 108 3.90 1.84 -11.44
C ASN A 108 3.76 1.17 -12.81
N SER A 109 4.76 0.39 -13.25
CA SER A 109 4.66 -0.36 -14.52
C SER A 109 3.65 -1.50 -14.51
N LEU A 110 3.17 -1.91 -13.33
CA LEU A 110 2.14 -2.94 -13.17
C LEU A 110 0.72 -2.33 -13.14
N GLN A 111 0.61 -1.02 -12.98
CA GLN A 111 -0.71 -0.38 -12.92
C GLN A 111 -1.37 -0.46 -14.31
N PRO A 112 -2.68 -0.72 -14.35
CA PRO A 112 -3.43 -0.70 -15.61
C PRO A 112 -3.46 0.72 -16.19
N GLU A 113 -3.55 0.83 -17.52
CA GLU A 113 -3.46 2.10 -18.27
C GLU A 113 -4.39 3.21 -17.73
N TRP A 114 -5.59 2.84 -17.26
CA TRP A 114 -6.58 3.78 -16.74
C TRP A 114 -6.22 4.44 -15.39
N ARG A 115 -5.19 3.98 -14.67
CA ARG A 115 -4.71 4.63 -13.42
C ARG A 115 -3.70 5.77 -13.67
N GLY A 116 -3.27 5.98 -14.91
CA GLY A 116 -2.21 6.94 -15.32
C GLY A 116 -0.81 6.44 -14.94
N ASP A 117 0.20 6.36 -15.80
CA ASP A 117 0.40 6.83 -17.18
C ASP A 117 0.64 5.62 -18.10
N GLY A 118 -0.26 5.39 -19.06
CA GLY A 118 0.18 4.85 -20.34
C GLY A 118 1.07 5.93 -20.97
N GLU A 119 2.35 5.59 -21.22
CA GLU A 119 3.38 6.49 -21.77
C GLU A 119 3.96 7.56 -20.83
N ARG A 120 5.06 7.23 -20.14
CA ARG A 120 6.28 8.03 -20.34
C ARG A 120 7.12 7.35 -21.41
N LYS A 121 6.84 7.67 -22.67
CA LYS A 121 7.81 7.49 -23.75
C LYS A 121 8.76 8.70 -23.73
N GLY A 122 10.05 8.42 -23.84
CA GLY A 122 11.11 9.42 -24.09
C GLY A 122 11.85 9.84 -22.85
#